data_AF-A0A378HZU6-F1
#
_entry.id   AF-A0A378HZU6-F1
#
_cell.length_a   1.000
_cell.length_b   1.000
_cell.length_c   1.000
_cell.angle_alpha   90.00
_cell.angle_beta   90.00
_cell.angle_gamma   90.00
#
_symmetry.space_group_name_H-M   'P 1'
#
loop_
_entity.id
_entity.type
_entity.pdbx_description
1 polymer ?
#
loop_
_entity_poly.entity_id
_entity_poly.type
_entity_poly.pdbx_seq_one_letter_code
_entity_poly.pdbx_strand_id
1 'polypeptide(L)'
;MDPKEAGEAAYLLANGQGKTRATRQGIAKPASRWSLFFLSAGEESLMSLMARIGQRTNVGQEIRLADIEADAGFHMGIFENIHNQLSPATMALSLKEYSGKYYGAVGLEWLKKVVANRQAIASKINGLIQEFINKLAIANATGQIIRVARRFALVAIAGELASHYGLTGWEKGESFSAAQKCFNVWLDAFGSEGNREDRAILAQVRAFFESHGASRFDNVRTPNNERVLNRAGFYSTDDEGYRVYMVLTEVFKKELCLGFEPRIVVRVLMNEGWLRPAADGLPTHKPRIRGVGTPRVYKFTDKIWGGE
;
A
#
# COMPACT_ATOMS: atom_id res chain seq x y z
N MET A 1 11.67 -17.66 -10.12
CA MET A 1 12.45 -16.42 -9.83
C MET A 1 12.58 -16.33 -8.33
N ASP A 2 13.76 -15.98 -7.81
CA ASP A 2 13.91 -15.76 -6.37
C ASP A 2 13.06 -14.54 -5.93
N PRO A 3 12.33 -14.57 -4.80
CA PRO A 3 11.47 -13.46 -4.39
C PRO A 3 12.21 -12.12 -4.23
N LYS A 4 13.46 -12.14 -3.75
CA LYS A 4 14.28 -10.94 -3.62
C LYS A 4 14.63 -10.36 -4.98
N GLU A 5 14.97 -11.22 -5.94
CA GLU A 5 15.21 -10.78 -7.31
C GLU A 5 13.95 -10.20 -7.96
N ALA A 6 12.78 -10.79 -7.69
CA ALA A 6 11.50 -10.28 -8.19
C ALA A 6 11.20 -8.87 -7.62
N GLY A 7 11.38 -8.67 -6.31
CA GLY A 7 11.21 -7.37 -5.66
C GLY A 7 12.18 -6.30 -6.18
N GLU A 8 13.45 -6.66 -6.35
CA GLU A 8 14.44 -5.76 -6.95
C GLU A 8 14.12 -5.43 -8.41
N ALA A 9 13.68 -6.42 -9.21
CA ALA A 9 13.33 -6.22 -10.61
C ALA A 9 12.12 -5.28 -10.75
N ALA A 10 11.05 -5.51 -9.99
CA ALA A 10 9.87 -4.64 -9.97
C ALA A 10 10.25 -3.20 -9.57
N TYR A 11 11.14 -3.05 -8.59
CA TYR A 11 11.62 -1.74 -8.16
C TYR A 11 12.39 -1.00 -9.25
N LEU A 12 13.32 -1.68 -9.94
CA LEU A 12 14.10 -1.08 -11.03
C LEU A 12 13.21 -0.72 -12.22
N LEU A 13 12.30 -1.62 -12.61
CA LEU A 13 11.35 -1.41 -13.70
C LEU A 13 10.49 -0.17 -13.46
N ALA A 14 9.92 -0.03 -12.27
CA ALA A 14 9.10 1.12 -11.92
C ALA A 14 9.88 2.44 -11.77
N ASN A 15 11.17 2.39 -11.44
CA ASN A 15 12.02 3.58 -11.33
C ASN A 15 12.63 4.05 -12.66
N GLY A 16 12.50 3.26 -13.73
CA GLY A 16 13.00 3.68 -15.04
C GLY A 16 14.51 3.62 -15.19
N GLN A 17 15.23 2.89 -14.33
CA GLN A 17 16.70 2.87 -14.32
C GLN A 17 17.27 1.51 -13.89
N GLY A 18 18.28 1.04 -14.63
CA GLY A 18 19.02 -0.18 -14.31
C GLY A 18 20.11 0.02 -13.26
N LYS A 19 20.66 -1.07 -12.73
CA LYS A 19 21.79 -1.03 -11.78
C LYS A 19 23.00 -0.36 -12.43
N THR A 20 23.55 0.66 -11.77
CA THR A 20 24.81 1.30 -12.16
C THR A 20 25.96 0.33 -11.95
N ARG A 21 26.84 0.19 -12.94
CA ARG A 21 28.06 -0.65 -12.84
C ARG A 21 29.27 0.20 -13.18
N ALA A 22 30.39 -0.04 -12.52
CA ALA A 22 31.67 0.55 -12.91
C ALA A 22 32.27 -0.20 -14.10
N THR A 23 33.02 0.50 -14.95
CA THR A 23 33.90 -0.12 -15.95
C THR A 23 35.12 -0.74 -15.25
N ARG A 24 35.89 -1.57 -15.97
CA ARG A 24 37.17 -2.11 -15.46
C ARG A 24 38.17 -1.03 -15.01
N GLN A 25 38.00 0.22 -15.47
CA GLN A 25 38.83 1.37 -15.14
C GLN A 25 38.24 2.24 -13.99
N GLY A 26 37.19 1.77 -13.30
CA GLY A 26 36.58 2.48 -12.17
C GLY A 26 35.63 3.62 -12.56
N ILE A 27 35.36 3.82 -13.86
CA ILE A 27 34.44 4.86 -14.34
C ILE A 27 33.00 4.34 -14.26
N ALA A 28 32.08 5.12 -13.69
CA ALA A 28 30.67 4.75 -13.66
C ALA A 28 30.09 4.66 -15.09
N LYS A 29 29.62 3.47 -15.49
CA LYS A 29 28.92 3.28 -16.78
C LYS A 29 27.53 3.93 -16.69
N PRO A 30 27.07 4.64 -17.74
CA PRO A 30 25.70 5.14 -17.79
C PRO A 30 24.71 3.99 -17.59
N ALA A 31 23.84 4.12 -16.59
CA ALA A 31 22.77 3.15 -16.37
C ALA A 31 21.75 3.24 -17.51
N SER A 32 21.27 2.09 -17.99
CA SER A 32 20.12 2.04 -18.90
C SER A 32 18.92 2.74 -18.26
N ARG A 33 18.21 3.55 -19.05
CA ARG A 33 16.99 4.27 -18.63
C ARG A 33 15.82 3.89 -19.51
N TRP A 34 14.62 3.89 -18.94
CA TRP A 34 13.38 3.59 -19.64
C TRP A 34 12.20 4.33 -19.04
N SER A 35 11.11 4.43 -19.82
CA SER A 35 9.80 4.90 -19.38
C SER A 35 8.77 4.01 -20.05
N LEU A 36 8.17 3.12 -19.27
CA LEU A 36 7.27 2.09 -19.78
C LEU A 36 6.17 1.78 -18.76
N PHE A 37 5.05 1.30 -19.29
CA PHE A 37 4.10 0.50 -18.53
C PHE A 37 4.46 -0.96 -18.73
N PHE A 38 4.46 -1.74 -17.65
CA PHE A 38 4.69 -3.18 -17.72
C PHE A 38 3.54 -3.91 -17.02
N LEU A 39 3.32 -5.13 -17.46
CA LEU A 39 2.40 -6.08 -16.86
C LEU A 39 3.20 -7.28 -16.40
N SER A 40 2.81 -7.83 -15.26
CA SER A 40 3.27 -9.13 -14.77
C SER A 40 2.03 -9.93 -14.41
N ALA A 41 2.09 -11.24 -14.62
CA ALA A 41 1.04 -12.18 -14.26
C ALA A 41 1.67 -13.30 -13.43
N GLY A 42 1.08 -13.60 -12.29
CA GLY A 42 1.54 -14.64 -11.37
C GLY A 42 0.39 -15.14 -10.50
N GLU A 43 0.55 -16.33 -9.95
CA GLU A 43 -0.43 -16.93 -9.03
C GLU A 43 -0.46 -16.21 -7.68
N GLU A 44 0.65 -15.57 -7.30
CA GLU A 44 0.80 -14.85 -6.05
C GLU A 44 1.24 -13.41 -6.31
N SER A 45 0.76 -12.49 -5.47
CA SER A 45 1.20 -11.10 -5.48
C SER A 45 2.69 -10.97 -5.13
N LEU A 46 3.32 -9.86 -5.54
CA LEU A 46 4.70 -9.59 -5.17
C LEU A 46 4.84 -9.50 -3.64
N MET A 47 3.83 -8.97 -2.97
CA MET A 47 3.74 -8.89 -1.51
C MET A 47 3.80 -10.28 -0.87
N SER A 48 2.97 -11.22 -1.34
CA SER A 48 2.93 -12.59 -0.83
C SER A 48 4.28 -13.31 -1.03
N LEU A 49 4.86 -13.16 -2.22
CA LEU A 49 6.18 -13.72 -2.54
C LEU A 49 7.27 -13.19 -1.61
N MET A 50 7.27 -11.90 -1.29
CA MET A 50 8.25 -11.28 -0.40
C MET A 50 8.06 -11.69 1.06
N ALA A 51 6.80 -11.81 1.51
CA ALA A 51 6.46 -12.24 2.86
C ALA A 51 6.98 -13.65 3.17
N ARG A 52 7.00 -14.58 2.18
CA ARG A 52 7.53 -15.94 2.34
C ARG A 52 8.99 -15.99 2.79
N ILE A 53 9.80 -14.99 2.44
CA ILE A 53 11.22 -14.92 2.83
C ILE A 53 11.47 -14.00 4.03
N GLY A 54 10.41 -13.65 4.77
CA GLY A 54 10.48 -12.75 5.92
C GLY A 54 10.84 -11.31 5.57
N GLN A 55 10.82 -10.95 4.28
CA GLN A 55 11.04 -9.57 3.84
C GLN A 55 9.69 -8.87 3.72
N ARG A 56 9.54 -7.78 4.48
CA ARG A 56 8.41 -6.88 4.30
C ARG A 56 8.68 -5.96 3.12
N THR A 57 7.76 -5.94 2.19
CA THR A 57 7.67 -4.97 1.12
C THR A 57 7.27 -3.61 1.69
N ASN A 58 8.02 -2.57 1.34
CA ASN A 58 7.63 -1.22 1.73
C ASN A 58 6.41 -0.80 0.92
N VAL A 59 5.47 -0.06 1.52
CA VAL A 59 4.28 0.51 0.85
C VAL A 59 4.63 1.24 -0.47
N GLY A 60 5.83 1.80 -0.57
CA GLY A 60 6.33 2.43 -1.80
C GLY A 60 6.59 1.47 -2.98
N GLN A 61 6.83 0.17 -2.75
CA GLN A 61 6.96 -0.85 -3.79
C GLN A 61 5.59 -1.29 -4.31
N GLU A 62 4.61 -1.45 -3.42
CA GLU A 62 3.24 -1.82 -3.75
C GLU A 62 2.54 -0.76 -4.62
N ILE A 63 2.73 0.52 -4.30
CA ILE A 63 2.24 1.64 -5.14
C ILE A 63 2.86 1.63 -6.54
N ARG A 64 4.05 1.03 -6.69
CA ARG A 64 4.80 1.01 -7.94
C ARG A 64 4.37 -0.15 -8.84
N LEU A 65 3.83 -1.22 -8.29
CA LEU A 65 3.25 -2.34 -9.02
C LEU A 65 1.86 -2.60 -8.45
N ALA A 66 0.84 -2.00 -9.07
CA ALA A 66 -0.54 -2.19 -8.63
C ALA A 66 -0.97 -3.63 -8.96
N ASP A 67 -1.08 -4.45 -7.92
CA ASP A 67 -1.59 -5.82 -8.03
C ASP A 67 -3.11 -5.78 -8.16
N ILE A 68 -3.64 -6.36 -9.25
CA ILE A 68 -5.07 -6.41 -9.54
C ILE A 68 -5.46 -7.88 -9.61
N GLU A 69 -6.48 -8.26 -8.84
CA GLU A 69 -7.00 -9.63 -8.91
C GLU A 69 -7.52 -9.94 -10.30
N ALA A 70 -7.13 -11.10 -10.83
CA ALA A 70 -7.46 -11.50 -12.19
C ALA A 70 -8.92 -11.95 -12.33
N ASP A 71 -9.57 -12.41 -11.25
CA ASP A 71 -10.98 -12.81 -11.31
C ASP A 71 -11.87 -11.58 -11.51
N ALA A 72 -12.66 -11.59 -12.58
CA ALA A 72 -13.59 -10.53 -12.91
C ALA A 72 -14.85 -10.54 -12.03
N GLY A 73 -15.04 -11.57 -11.20
CA GLY A 73 -16.18 -11.73 -10.28
C GLY A 73 -17.41 -12.38 -10.92
N PHE A 74 -17.25 -13.00 -12.09
CA PHE A 74 -18.34 -13.62 -12.86
C PHE A 74 -18.23 -15.15 -12.94
N HIS A 75 -17.38 -15.77 -12.11
CA HIS A 75 -17.09 -17.22 -12.15
C HIS A 75 -16.57 -17.71 -13.51
N MET A 76 -15.93 -16.81 -14.27
CA MET A 76 -15.38 -17.07 -15.60
C MET A 76 -13.89 -16.67 -15.69
N GLY A 77 -13.20 -16.56 -14.55
CA GLY A 77 -11.82 -16.08 -14.49
C GLY A 77 -11.73 -14.61 -14.91
N ILE A 78 -10.83 -14.30 -15.85
CA ILE A 78 -10.57 -12.92 -16.32
C ILE A 78 -11.70 -12.29 -17.15
N PHE A 79 -12.77 -13.04 -17.42
CA PHE A 79 -13.82 -12.61 -18.35
C PHE A 79 -15.11 -12.23 -17.63
N GLU A 80 -15.71 -11.12 -18.06
CA GLU A 80 -17.08 -10.73 -17.68
C GLU A 80 -18.11 -11.25 -18.71
N ASN A 81 -17.65 -11.48 -19.93
CA ASN A 81 -18.44 -11.97 -21.05
C ASN A 81 -17.57 -12.89 -21.91
N ILE A 82 -18.11 -14.05 -22.29
CA ILE A 82 -17.42 -15.00 -23.18
C ILE A 82 -17.81 -14.86 -24.65
N HIS A 83 -18.68 -13.91 -24.96
CA HIS A 83 -19.26 -13.69 -26.28
C HIS A 83 -19.83 -14.99 -26.86
N ASN A 84 -19.60 -15.27 -28.13
CA ASN A 84 -20.11 -16.44 -28.84
C ASN A 84 -19.24 -17.71 -28.62
N GLN A 85 -18.53 -17.81 -27.50
CA GLN A 85 -17.72 -18.98 -27.15
C GLN A 85 -18.50 -19.96 -26.29
N LEU A 86 -18.09 -21.23 -26.29
CA LEU A 86 -18.79 -22.31 -25.57
C LEU A 86 -18.52 -22.27 -24.05
N SER A 87 -17.36 -21.75 -23.65
CA SER A 87 -16.93 -21.65 -22.27
C SER A 87 -15.78 -20.63 -22.09
N PRO A 88 -15.50 -20.17 -20.86
CA PRO A 88 -14.34 -19.31 -20.58
C PRO A 88 -13.01 -19.92 -21.03
N ALA A 89 -12.86 -21.24 -20.90
CA ALA A 89 -11.67 -21.95 -21.35
C ALA A 89 -11.51 -21.89 -22.88
N THR A 90 -12.59 -22.10 -23.63
CA THR A 90 -12.55 -21.97 -25.10
C THR A 90 -12.25 -20.54 -25.54
N MET A 91 -12.79 -19.53 -24.84
CA MET A 91 -12.47 -18.13 -25.11
C MET A 91 -10.98 -17.82 -24.92
N ALA A 92 -10.39 -18.28 -23.80
CA ALA A 92 -8.95 -18.09 -23.54
C ALA A 92 -8.08 -18.74 -24.63
N LEU A 93 -8.43 -19.96 -25.06
CA LEU A 93 -7.72 -20.67 -26.13
C LEU A 93 -7.84 -19.95 -27.47
N SER A 94 -9.04 -19.50 -27.84
CA SER A 94 -9.26 -18.74 -29.07
C SER A 94 -8.50 -17.41 -29.06
N LEU A 95 -8.54 -16.65 -27.95
CA LEU A 95 -7.77 -15.42 -27.81
C LEU A 95 -6.27 -15.68 -27.98
N LYS A 96 -5.75 -16.74 -27.35
CA LYS A 96 -4.34 -17.13 -27.51
C LYS A 96 -3.99 -17.48 -28.95
N GLU A 97 -4.83 -18.25 -29.63
CA GLU A 97 -4.62 -18.61 -31.03
C GLU A 97 -4.63 -17.38 -31.96
N TYR A 98 -5.68 -16.55 -31.87
CA TYR A 98 -5.83 -15.38 -32.74
C TYR A 98 -4.79 -14.31 -32.44
N SER A 99 -4.47 -14.06 -31.17
CA SER A 99 -3.39 -13.14 -30.79
C SER A 99 -2.02 -13.59 -31.30
N GLY A 100 -1.77 -14.90 -31.44
CA GLY A 100 -0.56 -15.44 -32.06
C GLY A 100 -0.49 -15.27 -33.58
N LYS A 101 -1.64 -15.15 -34.26
CA LYS A 101 -1.74 -14.96 -35.72
C LYS A 101 -1.84 -13.50 -36.12
N TYR A 102 -2.54 -12.70 -35.33
CA TYR A 102 -2.92 -11.31 -35.61
C TYR A 102 -2.49 -10.42 -34.45
N TYR A 103 -1.34 -9.75 -34.60
CA TYR A 103 -0.79 -8.85 -33.59
C TYR A 103 -0.08 -7.65 -34.24
N GLY A 104 0.18 -6.60 -33.45
CA GLY A 104 0.99 -5.44 -33.84
C GLY A 104 0.31 -4.40 -34.73
N ALA A 105 -0.74 -4.75 -35.49
CA ALA A 105 -1.41 -3.84 -36.42
C ALA A 105 -1.98 -2.58 -35.74
N VAL A 106 -2.79 -2.76 -34.69
CA VAL A 106 -3.44 -1.65 -33.96
C VAL A 106 -2.42 -0.72 -33.31
N GLY A 107 -1.35 -1.28 -32.74
CA GLY A 107 -0.33 -0.49 -32.04
C GLY A 107 0.41 0.48 -32.96
N LEU A 108 0.72 0.06 -34.20
CA LEU A 108 1.39 0.91 -35.17
C LEU A 108 0.50 2.06 -35.65
N GLU A 109 -0.78 1.79 -35.95
CA GLU A 109 -1.73 2.83 -36.34
C GLU A 109 -2.02 3.81 -35.20
N TRP A 110 -2.17 3.31 -33.98
CA TRP A 110 -2.29 4.16 -32.79
C TRP A 110 -1.09 5.10 -32.64
N LEU A 111 0.14 4.58 -32.80
CA LEU A 111 1.35 5.40 -32.72
C LEU A 111 1.38 6.50 -33.79
N LYS A 112 1.02 6.19 -35.04
CA LYS A 112 0.94 7.20 -36.11
C LYS A 112 -0.04 8.33 -35.73
N LYS A 113 -1.22 7.98 -35.20
CA LYS A 113 -2.23 8.96 -34.77
C LYS A 113 -1.75 9.80 -33.59
N VAL A 114 -1.07 9.20 -32.61
CA VAL A 114 -0.50 9.91 -31.45
C VAL A 114 0.59 10.88 -31.89
N VAL A 115 1.50 10.47 -32.79
CA VAL A 115 2.57 11.33 -33.32
C VAL A 115 1.99 12.51 -34.08
N ALA A 116 1.01 12.27 -34.96
CA ALA A 116 0.36 13.32 -35.73
C ALA A 116 -0.36 14.37 -34.86
N ASN A 117 -0.87 13.96 -33.69
CA ASN A 117 -1.63 14.82 -32.77
C ASN A 117 -0.87 15.17 -31.47
N ARG A 118 0.45 14.97 -31.44
CA ARG A 118 1.27 15.02 -30.22
C ARG A 118 1.06 16.28 -29.39
N GLN A 119 1.05 17.45 -30.03
CA GLN A 119 0.94 18.74 -29.33
C GLN A 119 -0.45 18.93 -28.70
N ALA A 120 -1.51 18.53 -29.41
CA ALA A 120 -2.88 18.59 -28.90
C ALA A 120 -3.12 17.59 -27.75
N ILE A 121 -2.52 16.40 -27.83
CA ILE A 121 -2.58 15.41 -26.74
C ILE A 121 -1.82 15.96 -25.52
N ALA A 122 -0.60 16.48 -25.71
CA ALA A 122 0.22 17.01 -24.63
C ALA A 122 -0.45 18.17 -23.86
N SER A 123 -1.19 19.05 -24.56
CA SER A 123 -1.89 20.16 -23.91
C SER A 123 -3.12 19.72 -23.12
N LYS A 124 -3.76 18.61 -23.48
CA LYS A 124 -5.01 18.13 -22.85
C LYS A 124 -4.80 17.05 -21.80
N ILE A 125 -3.74 16.25 -21.89
CA ILE A 125 -3.60 15.02 -21.11
C ILE A 125 -3.62 15.24 -19.60
N ASN A 126 -3.01 16.32 -19.11
CA ASN A 126 -3.05 16.64 -17.68
C ASN A 126 -4.48 16.96 -17.20
N GLY A 127 -5.27 17.68 -18.00
CA GLY A 127 -6.67 17.97 -17.69
C GLY A 127 -7.51 16.70 -17.67
N LEU A 128 -7.34 15.82 -18.67
CA LEU A 128 -8.04 14.53 -18.73
C LEU A 128 -7.69 13.62 -17.54
N ILE A 129 -6.41 13.60 -17.11
CA ILE A 129 -6.00 12.87 -15.90
C ILE A 129 -6.70 13.42 -14.66
N GLN A 130 -6.79 14.75 -14.52
CA GLN A 130 -7.52 15.34 -13.40
C GLN A 130 -9.01 15.02 -13.44
N GLU A 131 -9.63 15.05 -14.62
CA GLU A 131 -11.04 14.67 -14.79
C GLU A 131 -11.29 13.22 -14.35
N PHE A 132 -10.42 12.29 -14.76
CA PHE A 132 -10.48 10.90 -14.32
C PHE A 132 -10.41 10.78 -12.79
N ILE A 133 -9.42 11.42 -12.18
CA ILE A 133 -9.22 11.37 -10.72
C ILE A 133 -10.41 11.96 -9.97
N ASN A 134 -10.96 13.09 -10.43
CA ASN A 134 -12.11 13.73 -9.81
C ASN A 134 -13.35 12.82 -9.85
N LYS A 135 -13.55 12.10 -10.95
CA LYS A 135 -14.66 11.15 -11.13
C LYS A 135 -14.56 9.91 -10.24
N LEU A 136 -13.37 9.53 -9.78
CA LEU A 136 -13.21 8.40 -8.86
C LEU A 136 -13.81 8.68 -7.47
N ALA A 137 -14.08 9.94 -7.12
CA ALA A 137 -14.70 10.33 -5.84
C ALA A 137 -14.03 9.71 -4.61
N ILE A 138 -12.70 9.62 -4.61
CA ILE A 138 -11.92 8.95 -3.57
C ILE A 138 -12.00 9.73 -2.25
N ALA A 139 -12.75 9.20 -1.27
CA ALA A 139 -12.75 9.74 0.08
C ALA A 139 -11.35 9.64 0.70
N ASN A 140 -10.86 10.73 1.30
CA ASN A 140 -9.55 10.78 1.97
C ASN A 140 -8.35 10.33 1.10
N ALA A 141 -8.33 10.72 -0.18
CA ALA A 141 -7.28 10.34 -1.12
C ALA A 141 -5.87 10.75 -0.65
N THR A 142 -5.07 9.77 -0.23
CA THR A 142 -3.66 10.00 0.10
C THR A 142 -2.84 10.23 -1.18
N GLY A 143 -1.70 10.92 -1.07
CA GLY A 143 -0.79 11.11 -2.22
C GLY A 143 -0.25 9.80 -2.82
N GLN A 144 -0.38 8.68 -2.12
CA GLN A 144 -0.07 7.34 -2.60
C GLN A 144 -1.14 6.84 -3.58
N ILE A 145 -2.41 6.89 -3.17
CA ILE A 145 -3.56 6.50 -3.98
C ILE A 145 -3.62 7.36 -5.26
N ILE A 146 -3.43 8.67 -5.14
CA ILE A 146 -3.43 9.59 -6.29
C ILE A 146 -2.34 9.20 -7.32
N ARG A 147 -1.16 8.73 -6.87
CA ARG A 147 -0.09 8.29 -7.79
C ARG A 147 -0.48 7.05 -8.59
N VAL A 148 -1.21 6.12 -7.99
CA VAL A 148 -1.72 4.93 -8.69
C VAL A 148 -2.85 5.32 -9.63
N ALA A 149 -3.81 6.11 -9.17
CA ALA A 149 -4.93 6.61 -9.98
C ALA A 149 -4.47 7.30 -11.27
N ARG A 150 -3.38 8.09 -11.23
CA ARG A 150 -2.80 8.71 -12.43
C ARG A 150 -2.38 7.70 -13.51
N ARG A 151 -1.97 6.50 -13.14
CA ARG A 151 -1.55 5.45 -14.09
C ARG A 151 -2.76 4.78 -14.73
N PHE A 152 -3.81 4.51 -13.94
CA PHE A 152 -5.10 4.04 -14.47
C PHE A 152 -5.73 5.10 -15.39
N ALA A 153 -5.64 6.38 -15.04
CA ALA A 153 -6.08 7.48 -15.90
C ALA A 153 -5.38 7.47 -17.25
N LEU A 154 -4.06 7.21 -17.28
CA LEU A 154 -3.32 7.11 -18.55
C LEU A 154 -3.81 5.95 -19.42
N VAL A 155 -4.11 4.79 -18.82
CA VAL A 155 -4.68 3.64 -19.55
C VAL A 155 -6.06 3.98 -20.10
N ALA A 156 -6.93 4.56 -19.27
CA ALA A 156 -8.27 5.03 -19.69
C ALA A 156 -8.19 5.99 -20.88
N ILE A 157 -7.37 7.04 -20.77
CA ILE A 157 -7.22 8.06 -21.81
C ILE A 157 -6.65 7.45 -23.10
N ALA A 158 -5.69 6.52 -22.99
CA ALA A 158 -5.11 5.85 -24.15
C ALA A 158 -6.16 5.02 -24.91
N GLY A 159 -7.03 4.31 -24.19
CA GLY A 159 -8.11 3.54 -24.81
C GLY A 159 -9.24 4.42 -25.36
N GLU A 160 -9.61 5.51 -24.69
CA GLU A 160 -10.55 6.50 -25.24
C GLU A 160 -10.00 7.13 -26.54
N LEU A 161 -8.70 7.46 -26.58
CA LEU A 161 -8.05 7.98 -27.79
C LEU A 161 -8.02 6.93 -28.91
N ALA A 162 -7.72 5.67 -28.59
CA ALA A 162 -7.74 4.58 -29.56
C ALA A 162 -9.16 4.39 -30.15
N SER A 163 -10.18 4.46 -29.29
CA SER A 163 -11.59 4.35 -29.69
C SER A 163 -12.03 5.54 -30.55
N HIS A 164 -11.63 6.77 -30.17
CA HIS A 164 -11.87 7.97 -30.98
C HIS A 164 -11.25 7.88 -32.38
N TYR A 165 -10.11 7.22 -32.53
CA TYR A 165 -9.49 6.96 -33.83
C TYR A 165 -10.06 5.75 -34.58
N GLY A 166 -11.08 5.08 -34.03
CA GLY A 166 -11.75 3.94 -34.65
C GLY A 166 -10.94 2.64 -34.59
N LEU A 167 -10.02 2.50 -33.64
CA LEU A 167 -9.08 1.36 -33.59
C LEU A 167 -9.55 0.19 -32.70
N THR A 168 -10.49 0.41 -31.79
CA THR A 168 -10.93 -0.58 -30.80
C THR A 168 -12.33 -1.12 -31.08
N GLY A 169 -13.22 -0.28 -31.63
CA GLY A 169 -14.65 -0.56 -31.72
C GLY A 169 -15.42 -0.37 -30.40
N TRP A 170 -14.77 0.13 -29.36
CA TRP A 170 -15.39 0.39 -28.05
C TRP A 170 -16.27 1.64 -28.06
N GLU A 171 -17.30 1.62 -27.22
CA GLU A 171 -18.15 2.78 -27.00
C GLU A 171 -17.43 3.88 -26.22
N LYS A 172 -17.89 5.12 -26.38
CA LYS A 172 -17.35 6.25 -25.64
C LYS A 172 -17.53 6.03 -24.14
N GLY A 173 -16.45 6.09 -23.37
CA GLY A 173 -16.47 5.88 -21.92
C GLY A 173 -16.23 4.43 -21.48
N GLU A 174 -16.17 3.47 -22.41
CA GLU A 174 -15.93 2.06 -22.07
C GLU A 174 -14.52 1.85 -21.50
N SER A 175 -13.50 2.46 -22.12
CA SER A 175 -12.14 2.39 -21.59
C SER A 175 -11.99 3.10 -20.25
N PHE A 176 -12.73 4.19 -20.05
CA PHE A 176 -12.80 4.87 -18.76
C PHE A 176 -13.39 3.95 -17.69
N SER A 177 -14.54 3.34 -17.97
CA SER A 177 -15.26 2.45 -17.04
C SER A 177 -14.41 1.24 -16.66
N ALA A 178 -13.76 0.60 -17.63
CA ALA A 178 -12.90 -0.56 -17.40
C ALA A 178 -11.71 -0.20 -16.48
N ALA A 179 -11.01 0.90 -16.76
CA ALA A 179 -9.90 1.35 -15.92
C ALA A 179 -10.35 1.75 -14.51
N GLN A 180 -11.52 2.37 -14.38
CA GLN A 180 -12.12 2.71 -13.09
C GLN A 180 -12.48 1.44 -12.30
N LYS A 181 -13.06 0.42 -12.94
CA LYS A 181 -13.38 -0.85 -12.29
C LYS A 181 -12.12 -1.52 -11.75
N CYS A 182 -11.07 -1.65 -12.55
CA CYS A 182 -9.80 -2.22 -12.10
C CYS A 182 -9.14 -1.38 -10.99
N PHE A 183 -9.25 -0.05 -11.05
CA PHE A 183 -8.76 0.82 -9.98
C PHE A 183 -9.52 0.59 -8.66
N ASN A 184 -10.84 0.44 -8.71
CA ASN A 184 -11.66 0.20 -7.52
C ASN A 184 -11.31 -1.16 -6.89
N VAL A 185 -11.17 -2.21 -7.70
CA VAL A 185 -10.71 -3.54 -7.22
C VAL A 185 -9.35 -3.42 -6.53
N TRP A 186 -8.40 -2.70 -7.15
CA TRP A 186 -7.10 -2.44 -6.51
C TRP A 186 -7.25 -1.63 -5.22
N LEU A 187 -8.08 -0.59 -5.20
CA LEU A 187 -8.27 0.29 -4.04
C LEU A 187 -8.89 -0.46 -2.86
N ASP A 188 -9.85 -1.33 -3.12
CA ASP A 188 -10.51 -2.15 -2.10
C ASP A 188 -9.50 -3.13 -1.48
N ALA A 189 -8.68 -3.79 -2.32
CA ALA A 189 -7.60 -4.66 -1.86
C ALA A 189 -6.57 -3.86 -1.05
N PHE A 190 -6.05 -2.75 -1.58
CA PHE A 190 -5.06 -1.87 -0.94
C PHE A 190 -5.57 -1.29 0.39
N GLY A 191 -6.83 -0.85 0.44
CA GLY A 191 -7.47 -0.35 1.66
C GLY A 191 -7.67 -1.45 2.70
N SER A 192 -8.04 -2.65 2.27
CA SER A 192 -8.17 -3.81 3.15
C SER A 192 -6.82 -4.28 3.71
N GLU A 193 -5.73 -4.17 2.94
CA GLU A 193 -4.37 -4.53 3.33
C GLU A 193 -3.72 -3.49 4.25
N GLY A 194 -3.92 -2.19 4.00
CA GLY A 194 -3.59 -1.14 4.98
C GLY A 194 -4.30 -1.37 6.32
N ASN A 195 -5.57 -1.75 6.28
CA ASN A 195 -6.31 -2.19 7.46
C ASN A 195 -5.78 -3.51 8.05
N ARG A 196 -5.13 -4.40 7.29
CA ARG A 196 -4.50 -5.62 7.83
C ARG A 196 -3.21 -5.28 8.59
N GLU A 197 -2.36 -4.40 8.05
CA GLU A 197 -1.15 -3.95 8.75
C GLU A 197 -1.52 -3.22 10.04
N ASP A 198 -2.46 -2.28 9.97
CA ASP A 198 -2.97 -1.56 11.14
C ASP A 198 -3.58 -2.53 12.16
N ARG A 199 -4.41 -3.49 11.73
CA ARG A 199 -4.93 -4.55 12.62
C ARG A 199 -3.83 -5.40 13.25
N ALA A 200 -2.76 -5.72 12.52
CA ALA A 200 -1.63 -6.48 13.06
C ALA A 200 -0.86 -5.68 14.12
N ILE A 201 -0.69 -4.37 13.91
CA ILE A 201 -0.10 -3.45 14.90
C ILE A 201 -0.97 -3.43 16.17
N LEU A 202 -2.28 -3.23 16.01
CA LEU A 202 -3.23 -3.18 17.13
C LEU A 202 -3.24 -4.51 17.90
N ALA A 203 -3.27 -5.64 17.19
CA ALA A 203 -3.22 -6.98 17.79
C ALA A 203 -1.92 -7.19 18.59
N GLN A 204 -0.76 -6.79 18.04
CA GLN A 204 0.53 -6.90 18.73
C GLN A 204 0.57 -6.06 20.02
N VAL A 205 0.09 -4.81 19.94
CA VAL A 205 0.04 -3.92 21.10
C VAL A 205 -0.91 -4.46 22.17
N ARG A 206 -2.08 -4.99 21.77
CA ARG A 206 -3.03 -5.62 22.70
C ARG A 206 -2.42 -6.85 23.37
N ALA A 207 -1.82 -7.76 22.60
CA ALA A 207 -1.17 -8.96 23.11
C ALA A 207 -0.08 -8.65 24.15
N PHE A 208 0.67 -7.54 23.95
CA PHE A 208 1.64 -7.06 24.93
C PHE A 208 0.97 -6.71 26.26
N PHE A 209 -0.13 -5.96 26.25
CA PHE A 209 -0.83 -5.57 27.48
C PHE A 209 -1.54 -6.74 28.16
N GLU A 210 -2.13 -7.66 27.39
CA GLU A 210 -2.71 -8.92 27.92
C GLU A 210 -1.65 -9.76 28.64
N SER A 211 -0.44 -9.85 28.07
CA SER A 211 0.64 -10.68 28.62
C SER A 211 1.38 -10.02 29.79
N HIS A 212 1.43 -8.68 29.83
CA HIS A 212 2.38 -7.96 30.70
C HIS A 212 1.75 -6.84 31.55
N GLY A 213 0.49 -6.49 31.32
CA GLY A 213 -0.19 -5.36 31.95
C GLY A 213 -0.30 -5.45 33.48
N ALA A 214 -0.22 -6.66 34.05
CA ALA A 214 -0.26 -6.88 35.49
C ALA A 214 1.14 -6.94 36.14
N SER A 215 2.18 -7.34 35.40
CA SER A 215 3.47 -7.77 35.98
C SER A 215 4.65 -6.86 35.67
N ARG A 216 4.59 -6.06 34.59
CA ARG A 216 5.71 -5.22 34.12
C ARG A 216 5.47 -3.72 34.31
N PHE A 217 4.39 -3.33 34.95
CA PHE A 217 4.03 -1.93 35.17
C PHE A 217 3.93 -1.59 36.65
N ASP A 218 4.54 -0.47 37.04
CA ASP A 218 4.60 0.00 38.42
C ASP A 218 3.65 1.18 38.67
N ASN A 219 3.14 1.34 39.89
CA ASN A 219 2.21 2.43 40.19
C ASN A 219 2.96 3.77 40.26
N VAL A 220 2.47 4.80 39.57
CA VAL A 220 3.13 6.12 39.54
C VAL A 220 3.22 6.82 40.91
N ARG A 221 2.32 6.51 41.86
CA ARG A 221 2.25 7.12 43.21
C ARG A 221 3.14 6.40 44.22
N THR A 222 3.29 5.09 44.07
CA THR A 222 4.10 4.22 44.95
C THR A 222 5.07 3.35 44.13
N PRO A 223 5.94 3.96 43.32
CA PRO A 223 6.87 3.19 42.51
C PRO A 223 7.96 2.54 43.39
N ASN A 224 8.46 1.39 42.94
CA ASN A 224 9.44 0.54 43.61
C ASN A 224 8.96 -0.12 44.92
N ASN A 225 7.65 -0.17 45.15
CA ASN A 225 7.09 -0.87 46.33
C ASN A 225 7.09 -2.40 46.13
N GLU A 226 7.07 -2.85 44.86
CA GLU A 226 7.11 -4.26 44.48
C GLU A 226 8.27 -4.55 43.52
N ARG A 227 8.78 -5.78 43.52
CA ARG A 227 9.86 -6.21 42.61
C ARG A 227 9.32 -6.42 41.20
N VAL A 228 9.30 -5.36 40.41
CA VAL A 228 8.93 -5.41 38.98
C VAL A 228 10.15 -5.82 38.13
N LEU A 229 10.16 -7.05 37.61
CA LEU A 229 11.18 -7.54 36.68
C LEU A 229 10.93 -6.98 35.26
N ASN A 230 12.00 -6.62 34.54
CA ASN A 230 11.93 -6.13 33.16
C ASN A 230 10.86 -5.03 32.94
N ARG A 231 10.83 -4.03 33.83
CA ARG A 231 9.82 -2.97 33.86
C ARG A 231 9.57 -2.37 32.47
N ALA A 232 8.32 -2.48 32.01
CA ALA A 232 7.82 -1.92 30.76
C ALA A 232 7.45 -0.44 30.90
N GLY A 233 7.00 -0.04 32.09
CA GLY A 233 6.60 1.32 32.37
C GLY A 233 5.84 1.47 33.67
N PHE A 234 4.89 2.40 33.67
CA PHE A 234 4.09 2.76 34.85
C PHE A 234 2.60 2.76 34.52
N TYR A 235 1.75 2.75 35.56
CA TYR A 235 0.32 3.01 35.40
C TYR A 235 -0.18 3.97 36.48
N SER A 236 -1.22 4.73 36.12
CA SER A 236 -2.08 5.43 37.08
C SER A 236 -3.48 4.85 36.99
N THR A 237 -4.22 4.86 38.09
CA THR A 237 -5.65 4.57 38.08
C THR A 237 -6.40 5.87 37.83
N ASP A 238 -7.33 5.89 36.87
CA ASP A 238 -8.25 7.01 36.68
C ASP A 238 -9.41 6.98 37.69
N ASP A 239 -10.32 7.95 37.57
CA ASP A 239 -11.42 8.13 38.51
C ASP A 239 -12.48 7.00 38.42
N GLU A 240 -12.49 6.26 37.31
CA GLU A 240 -13.38 5.11 37.07
C GLU A 240 -12.73 3.77 37.49
N GLY A 241 -11.47 3.78 37.94
CA GLY A 241 -10.77 2.59 38.41
C GLY A 241 -9.95 1.87 37.34
N TYR A 242 -9.89 2.39 36.11
CA TYR A 242 -9.14 1.78 35.02
C TYR A 242 -7.66 2.17 35.07
N ARG A 243 -6.80 1.23 34.64
CA ARG A 243 -5.37 1.46 34.52
C ARG A 243 -5.05 2.22 33.25
N VAL A 244 -4.52 3.42 33.42
CA VAL A 244 -3.94 4.23 32.36
C VAL A 244 -2.45 3.91 32.27
N TYR A 245 -2.07 3.15 31.24
CA TYR A 245 -0.71 2.68 31.04
C TYR A 245 0.22 3.73 30.44
N MET A 246 1.47 3.74 30.89
CA MET A 246 2.55 4.63 30.45
C MET A 246 3.78 3.79 30.11
N VAL A 247 4.01 3.51 28.83
CA VAL A 247 5.11 2.65 28.35
C VAL A 247 6.37 3.48 28.12
N LEU A 248 7.52 3.01 28.62
CA LEU A 248 8.82 3.63 28.39
C LEU A 248 9.22 3.57 26.91
N THR A 249 9.90 4.60 26.40
CA THR A 249 10.18 4.71 24.96
C THR A 249 11.01 3.56 24.38
N GLU A 250 11.96 3.02 25.13
CA GLU A 250 12.79 1.91 24.64
C GLU A 250 12.02 0.59 24.58
N VAL A 251 11.14 0.34 25.56
CA VAL A 251 10.24 -0.83 25.56
C VAL A 251 9.24 -0.70 24.42
N PHE A 252 8.66 0.49 24.22
CA PHE A 252 7.77 0.76 23.11
C PHE A 252 8.42 0.43 21.76
N LYS A 253 9.66 0.87 21.53
CA LYS A 253 10.37 0.60 20.27
C LYS A 253 10.78 -0.86 20.10
N LYS A 254 11.26 -1.51 21.17
CA LYS A 254 11.83 -2.86 21.07
C LYS A 254 10.78 -3.97 21.09
N GLU A 255 9.64 -3.72 21.74
CA GLU A 255 8.64 -4.75 21.98
C GLU A 255 7.32 -4.42 21.28
N LEU A 256 6.75 -3.23 21.49
CA LEU A 256 5.49 -2.86 20.86
C LEU A 256 5.63 -2.55 19.36
N CYS A 257 6.77 -2.00 18.94
CA CYS A 257 7.07 -1.75 17.53
C CYS A 257 7.86 -2.89 16.89
N LEU A 258 7.98 -4.06 17.52
CA LEU A 258 8.79 -5.15 16.98
C LEU A 258 8.30 -5.51 15.57
N GLY A 259 9.20 -5.47 14.59
CA GLY A 259 8.89 -5.74 13.19
C GLY A 259 8.19 -4.60 12.43
N PHE A 260 7.83 -3.48 13.08
CA PHE A 260 7.17 -2.33 12.47
C PHE A 260 7.99 -1.03 12.61
N GLU A 261 7.85 -0.12 11.66
CA GLU A 261 8.46 1.22 11.77
C GLU A 261 7.76 2.01 12.91
N PRO A 262 8.49 2.52 13.93
CA PRO A 262 7.87 3.15 15.10
C PRO A 262 6.95 4.32 14.78
N ARG A 263 7.23 5.07 13.70
CA ARG A 263 6.37 6.18 13.25
C ARG A 263 5.01 5.71 12.76
N ILE A 264 4.95 4.54 12.09
CA ILE A 264 3.70 3.94 11.62
C ILE A 264 2.88 3.50 12.83
N VAL A 265 3.48 2.78 13.78
CA VAL A 265 2.81 2.32 15.01
C VAL A 265 2.21 3.49 15.78
N VAL A 266 2.98 4.57 16.00
CA VAL A 266 2.48 5.78 16.66
C VAL A 266 1.29 6.37 15.92
N ARG A 267 1.36 6.49 14.59
CA ARG A 267 0.26 7.04 13.78
C ARG A 267 -1.01 6.19 13.91
N VAL A 268 -0.90 4.87 13.78
CA VAL A 268 -2.03 3.93 13.90
C VAL A 268 -2.67 4.06 15.27
N LEU A 269 -1.87 3.98 16.33
CA LEU A 269 -2.37 4.08 17.70
C LEU A 269 -2.98 5.45 18.02
N MET A 270 -2.49 6.53 17.41
CA MET A 270 -3.09 7.85 17.56
C MET A 270 -4.42 7.98 16.80
N ASN A 271 -4.49 7.45 15.59
CA ASN A 271 -5.72 7.47 14.76
C ASN A 271 -6.85 6.68 15.44
N GLU A 272 -6.54 5.51 15.99
CA GLU A 272 -7.50 4.68 16.75
C GLU A 272 -7.76 5.21 18.17
N GLY A 273 -7.03 6.24 18.59
CA GLY A 273 -7.15 6.84 19.92
C GLY A 273 -6.63 5.96 21.05
N TRP A 274 -5.81 4.94 20.76
CA TRP A 274 -5.12 4.10 21.74
C TRP A 274 -3.99 4.85 22.43
N LEU A 275 -3.37 5.83 21.77
CA LEU A 275 -2.44 6.77 22.38
C LEU A 275 -3.10 8.11 22.66
N ARG A 276 -2.89 8.61 23.89
CA ARG A 276 -3.31 9.95 24.28
C ARG A 276 -2.24 10.96 23.85
N PRO A 277 -2.54 11.94 22.98
CA PRO A 277 -1.59 13.00 22.65
C PRO A 277 -1.30 13.89 23.86
N ALA A 278 -0.11 14.49 23.89
CA ALA A 278 0.23 15.57 24.80
C ALA A 278 -0.43 16.89 24.35
N ALA A 279 -0.39 17.90 25.22
CA ALA A 279 -1.02 19.21 24.94
C ALA A 279 -0.42 19.92 23.70
N ASP A 280 0.83 19.60 23.36
CA ASP A 280 1.54 20.09 22.18
C ASP A 280 1.33 19.20 20.94
N GLY A 281 0.44 18.20 21.02
CA GLY A 281 0.16 17.24 19.95
C GLY A 281 1.21 16.14 19.79
N LEU A 282 2.27 16.12 20.62
CA LEU A 282 3.27 15.06 20.55
C LEU A 282 2.74 13.72 21.08
N PRO A 283 3.23 12.59 20.57
CA PRO A 283 2.79 11.25 20.99
C PRO A 283 3.35 10.81 22.35
N THR A 284 4.31 11.57 22.91
CA THR A 284 5.01 11.21 24.16
C THR A 284 4.81 12.26 25.25
N HIS A 285 4.78 11.79 26.49
CA HIS A 285 4.64 12.60 27.70
C HIS A 285 5.93 12.54 28.53
N LYS A 286 6.11 13.51 29.44
CA LYS A 286 7.16 13.50 30.47
C LYS A 286 6.56 13.68 31.88
N PRO A 287 5.73 12.74 32.36
CA PRO A 287 5.09 12.86 33.66
C PRO A 287 6.14 12.80 34.78
N ARG A 288 5.89 13.50 35.89
CA ARG A 288 6.71 13.38 37.10
C ARG A 288 6.30 12.12 37.86
N ILE A 289 7.20 11.14 37.91
CA ILE A 289 7.06 9.89 38.64
C ILE A 289 7.85 9.99 39.94
N ARG A 290 7.19 9.72 41.06
CA ARG A 290 7.82 9.81 42.40
C ARG A 290 9.05 8.89 42.46
N GLY A 291 10.18 9.34 43.00
CA GLY A 291 11.38 8.50 43.13
C GLY A 291 12.07 8.05 41.84
N VAL A 292 11.55 8.41 40.65
CA VAL A 292 12.16 8.06 39.35
C VAL A 292 12.54 9.31 38.55
N GLY A 293 11.75 10.38 38.60
CA GLY A 293 11.98 11.62 37.84
C GLY A 293 10.94 11.80 36.74
N THR A 294 11.35 12.31 35.57
CA THR A 294 10.44 12.62 34.44
C THR A 294 10.77 11.80 33.20
N PRO A 295 10.51 10.47 33.20
CA PRO A 295 10.77 9.62 32.05
C PRO A 295 9.91 10.02 30.86
N ARG A 296 10.43 9.85 29.65
CA ARG A 296 9.62 9.97 28.43
C ARG A 296 8.82 8.69 28.23
N VAL A 297 7.51 8.81 28.06
CA VAL A 297 6.59 7.67 27.96
C VAL A 297 5.54 7.89 26.88
N TYR A 298 5.00 6.79 26.35
CA TYR A 298 3.77 6.76 25.57
C TYR A 298 2.60 6.47 26.52
N LYS A 299 1.59 7.33 26.54
CA LYS A 299 0.43 7.19 27.42
C LYS A 299 -0.74 6.57 26.64
N PHE A 300 -1.21 5.42 27.10
CA PHE A 300 -2.30 4.68 26.47
C PHE A 300 -3.64 5.03 27.09
N THR A 301 -4.70 4.84 26.33
CA THR A 301 -6.10 4.96 26.77
C THR A 301 -6.67 3.59 27.10
N ASP A 302 -7.86 3.58 27.69
CA ASP A 302 -8.70 2.41 27.94
C ASP A 302 -9.14 1.69 26.64
N LYS A 303 -9.18 2.40 25.50
CA LYS A 303 -9.51 1.85 24.18
C LYS A 303 -8.64 0.66 23.74
N ILE A 304 -7.48 0.44 24.36
CA ILE A 304 -6.68 -0.76 24.09
C ILE A 304 -7.45 -2.06 24.40
N TRP A 305 -8.42 -2.01 25.33
CA TRP A 305 -9.23 -3.14 25.77
C TRP A 305 -10.59 -3.24 25.05
N GLY A 306 -11.01 -2.23 24.29
CA GLY A 306 -12.37 -2.10 23.77
C GLY A 306 -12.45 -1.72 22.28
N GLY A 307 -13.31 -2.44 21.55
CA GLY A 307 -13.76 -2.18 20.18
C GLY A 307 -13.97 -3.47 19.37
N GLU A 308 -15.17 -4.05 19.44
CA GLU A 308 -15.75 -4.81 18.30
C GLU A 308 -16.12 -3.83 17.18
#